data_AF-X7E6F5-F1
#
_entry.id   AF-X7E6F5-F1
#
_cell.length_a   1.000
_cell.length_b   1.000
_cell.length_c   1.000
_cell.angle_alpha   90.00
_cell.angle_beta   90.00
_cell.angle_gamma   90.00
#
_symmetry.space_group_name_H-M   'P 1'
#
loop_
_entity.id
_entity.type
_entity.pdbx_description
1 polymer ?
#
loop_
_entity_poly.entity_id
_entity_poly.type
_entity_poly.pdbx_seq_one_letter_code
_entity_poly.pdbx_strand_id
1 'polypeptide(L)'
;MANELNKQRVIDEFLRCFRKMLMDPELAGELARIAKENINEPDAYQRIAEEVSNQTTIKIQEEHTEADRMFIKLLMDVVKGDSQLY
;
A
#
# COMPACT_ATOMS: atom_id res chain seq x y z
N MET A 1 0.90 10.15 -25.91
CA MET A 1 1.14 8.71 -26.19
C MET A 1 2.07 8.04 -25.19
N ALA A 2 3.41 8.21 -25.21
CA ALA A 2 4.30 7.46 -24.28
C ALA A 2 4.02 7.73 -22.78
N ASN A 3 3.69 8.98 -22.44
CA ASN A 3 3.32 9.37 -21.07
C ASN A 3 1.97 8.77 -20.63
N GLU A 4 0.97 8.74 -21.52
CA GLU A 4 -0.35 8.16 -21.22
C GLU A 4 -0.28 6.65 -21.02
N LEU A 5 0.53 5.94 -21.83
CA LEU A 5 0.77 4.51 -21.66
C LEU A 5 1.46 4.21 -20.33
N ASN A 6 2.45 5.02 -19.92
CA ASN A 6 3.09 4.83 -18.61
C ASN A 6 2.11 5.08 -17.45
N LYS A 7 1.30 6.14 -17.53
CA LYS A 7 0.24 6.41 -16.53
C LYS A 7 -0.77 5.26 -16.43
N GLN A 8 -1.19 4.71 -17.57
CA GLN A 8 -2.11 3.58 -17.58
C GLN A 8 -1.49 2.35 -16.89
N ARG A 9 -0.21 2.05 -17.17
CA ARG A 9 0.52 0.95 -16.52
C ARG A 9 0.56 1.11 -15.00
N VAL A 10 0.86 2.32 -14.51
CA VAL A 10 0.89 2.62 -13.07
C VAL A 10 -0.49 2.40 -12.44
N ILE A 11 -1.56 2.84 -13.11
CA ILE A 11 -2.94 2.63 -12.64
C ILE A 11 -3.27 1.13 -12.62
N ASP A 12 -2.91 0.37 -13.65
CA ASP A 12 -3.20 -1.06 -13.73
C ASP A 12 -2.47 -1.86 -12.65
N GLU A 13 -1.22 -1.49 -12.35
CA GLU A 13 -0.43 -2.07 -11.25
C GLU A 13 -1.05 -1.75 -9.89
N PHE A 14 -1.40 -0.49 -9.64
CA PHE A 14 -2.06 -0.08 -8.40
C PHE A 14 -3.40 -0.81 -8.19
N LEU A 15 -4.25 -0.85 -9.23
CA LEU A 15 -5.55 -1.51 -9.18
C LEU A 15 -5.41 -3.03 -8.97
N ARG A 16 -4.33 -3.65 -9.44
CA ARG A 16 -4.07 -5.07 -9.20
C ARG A 16 -3.86 -5.36 -7.72
N CYS A 17 -3.04 -4.56 -7.03
CA CYS A 17 -2.81 -4.70 -5.59
C CYS A 17 -4.10 -4.44 -4.80
N PHE A 18 -4.81 -3.37 -5.17
CA PHE A 18 -6.08 -3.01 -4.53
C PHE A 18 -7.15 -4.11 -4.67
N ARG A 19 -7.28 -4.73 -5.86
CA ARG A 19 -8.22 -5.85 -6.05
C ARG A 19 -7.85 -7.08 -5.22
N LYS A 20 -6.56 -7.43 -5.12
CA LYS A 20 -6.12 -8.54 -4.25
C LYS A 20 -6.55 -8.30 -2.80
N MET A 21 -6.30 -7.10 -2.29
CA MET A 21 -6.72 -6.69 -0.95
C MET A 21 -8.23 -6.80 -0.75
N LEU A 22 -9.05 -6.34 -1.70
CA LEU A 22 -10.51 -6.40 -1.56
C LEU A 22 -11.08 -7.83 -1.66
N MET A 23 -10.44 -8.72 -2.40
CA MET A 23 -10.89 -10.10 -2.58
C MET A 23 -10.50 -11.02 -1.42
N ASP A 24 -9.60 -10.58 -0.54
CA ASP A 24 -9.10 -11.33 0.60
C ASP A 24 -9.26 -10.49 1.89
N PRO A 25 -10.32 -10.74 2.68
CA PRO A 25 -10.58 -10.02 3.92
C PRO A 25 -9.46 -10.15 4.97
N GLU A 26 -8.76 -11.29 4.99
CA GLU A 26 -7.65 -11.52 5.92
C GLU A 26 -6.46 -10.64 5.54
N LEU A 27 -6.15 -10.57 4.24
CA LEU A 27 -5.11 -9.68 3.71
C LEU A 27 -5.44 -8.21 3.99
N ALA A 28 -6.68 -7.77 3.81
CA ALA A 28 -7.07 -6.39 4.12
C ALA A 28 -6.86 -6.04 5.60
N GLY A 29 -7.24 -6.95 6.51
CA GLY A 29 -7.02 -6.80 7.94
C GLY A 29 -5.53 -6.75 8.30
N GLU A 30 -4.73 -7.62 7.70
CA GLU A 30 -3.28 -7.65 7.92
C GLU A 30 -2.57 -6.38 7.42
N LEU A 31 -2.93 -5.88 6.24
CA LEU A 31 -2.39 -4.63 5.70
C LEU A 31 -2.72 -3.42 6.57
N ALA A 32 -3.96 -3.34 7.08
CA ALA A 32 -4.37 -2.28 7.99
C ALA A 32 -3.63 -2.37 9.34
N ARG A 33 -3.42 -3.59 9.86
CA ARG A 33 -2.64 -3.83 11.08
C ARG A 33 -1.19 -3.36 10.90
N ILE A 34 -0.51 -3.80 9.84
CA ILE A 34 0.87 -3.40 9.52
C ILE A 34 0.98 -1.88 9.43
N ALA A 35 0.06 -1.23 8.71
CA ALA A 35 0.05 0.21 8.59
C ALA A 35 -0.12 0.90 9.95
N LYS A 36 -1.03 0.42 10.80
CA LYS A 36 -1.29 0.96 12.14
C LYS A 36 -0.12 0.82 13.10
N GLU A 37 0.58 -0.31 13.07
CA GLU A 37 1.74 -0.57 13.92
C GLU A 37 2.92 0.36 13.59
N ASN A 38 3.06 0.76 12.32
CA ASN A 38 4.23 1.50 11.83
C ASN A 38 3.95 2.99 11.51
N ILE A 39 2.69 3.47 11.61
CA ILE A 39 2.29 4.81 11.11
C ILE A 39 2.99 5.97 11.82
N ASN A 40 3.44 5.76 13.06
CA ASN A 40 4.08 6.78 13.90
C ASN A 40 5.61 6.74 13.85
N GLU A 41 6.19 5.79 13.11
CA GLU A 41 7.64 5.69 12.97
C GLU A 41 8.17 6.85 12.10
N PRO A 42 9.39 7.36 12.36
CA PRO A 42 9.99 8.43 11.55
C PRO A 42 10.11 8.06 10.07
N ASP A 43 10.27 6.77 9.79
CA ASP A 43 10.40 6.13 8.48
C ASP A 43 9.16 5.30 8.12
N ALA A 44 7.97 5.66 8.64
CA ALA A 44 6.71 4.91 8.50
C ALA A 44 6.47 4.36 7.09
N TYR A 45 6.67 5.18 6.05
CA TYR A 45 6.49 4.74 4.67
C TYR A 45 7.37 3.52 4.32
N GLN A 46 8.67 3.59 4.65
CA GLN A 46 9.64 2.53 4.36
C GLN A 46 9.31 1.27 5.17
N ARG A 47 9.02 1.44 6.47
CA ARG A 47 8.65 0.33 7.37
C ARG A 47 7.41 -0.40 6.90
N ILE A 48 6.37 0.34 6.52
CA ILE A 48 5.14 -0.28 6.01
C ILE A 48 5.43 -1.04 4.71
N ALA A 49 6.23 -0.48 3.79
CA ALA A 49 6.58 -1.17 2.54
C ALA A 49 7.34 -2.49 2.78
N GLU A 50 8.31 -2.47 3.69
CA GLU A 50 9.10 -3.65 4.09
C GLU A 50 8.21 -4.71 4.76
N GLU A 51 7.41 -4.32 5.75
CA GLU A 51 6.57 -5.25 6.48
C GLU A 51 5.45 -5.85 5.62
N VAL A 52 4.85 -5.06 4.71
CA VAL A 52 3.89 -5.58 3.73
C VAL A 52 4.55 -6.67 2.86
N SER A 53 5.76 -6.42 2.37
CA SER A 53 6.52 -7.40 1.58
C SER A 53 6.89 -8.65 2.36
N ASN A 54 7.22 -8.50 3.64
CA ASN A 54 7.66 -9.60 4.51
C ASN A 54 6.51 -10.48 4.98
N GLN A 55 5.38 -9.87 5.34
CA GLN A 55 4.27 -10.57 6.02
C GLN A 55 3.14 -10.98 5.07
N THR A 56 3.04 -10.38 3.88
CA THR A 56 1.91 -10.63 2.96
C THR A 56 2.33 -11.22 1.60
N THR A 57 1.32 -11.56 0.80
CA THR A 57 1.49 -11.98 -0.59
C THR A 57 1.73 -10.81 -1.56
N ILE A 58 1.60 -9.56 -1.10
CA ILE A 58 1.94 -8.36 -1.88
C ILE A 58 3.45 -8.15 -1.79
N LYS A 59 4.12 -8.09 -2.94
CA LYS A 59 5.56 -7.86 -3.02
C LYS A 59 5.82 -6.46 -3.56
N ILE A 60 6.47 -5.66 -2.74
CA ILE A 60 6.89 -4.29 -3.04
C ILE A 60 8.40 -4.33 -3.33
N GLN A 61 8.81 -3.74 -4.44
CA GLN A 61 10.21 -3.74 -4.87
C GLN A 61 11.04 -2.76 -4.02
N GLU A 62 12.33 -3.03 -3.82
CA GLU A 62 13.24 -2.10 -3.11
C GLU A 62 13.23 -0.71 -3.76
N GLU A 63 13.26 -0.66 -5.09
CA GLU A 63 12.98 0.56 -5.84
C GLU A 63 11.48 0.70 -6.06
N HIS A 64 10.82 1.39 -5.13
CA HIS A 64 9.37 1.59 -5.16
C HIS A 64 8.88 2.25 -6.45
N THR A 65 8.04 1.51 -7.18
CA THR A 65 7.30 2.05 -8.33
C THR A 65 6.31 3.13 -7.90
N GLU A 66 5.81 3.93 -8.83
CA GLU A 66 4.74 4.88 -8.51
C GLU A 66 3.48 4.18 -7.97
N ALA A 67 3.17 2.98 -8.47
CA ALA A 67 2.04 2.19 -8.00
C ALA A 67 2.22 1.74 -6.54
N ASP A 68 3.43 1.30 -6.17
CA ASP A 68 3.77 0.92 -4.79
C ASP A 68 3.60 2.12 -3.85
N ARG A 69 4.09 3.30 -4.27
CA ARG A 69 3.95 4.54 -3.51
C ARG A 69 2.49 4.92 -3.28
N MET A 70 1.67 4.81 -4.31
CA MET A 70 0.23 5.04 -4.21
C MET A 70 -0.44 4.05 -3.27
N PHE A 71 -0.06 2.78 -3.32
CA PHE A 71 -0.62 1.72 -2.48
C PHE A 71 -0.27 1.91 -1.00
N ILE A 72 1.00 2.16 -0.67
CA ILE A 72 1.41 2.43 0.70
C ILE A 72 0.77 3.71 1.24
N LYS A 73 0.70 4.76 0.41
CA LYS A 73 0.00 5.99 0.78
C LYS A 73 -1.47 5.74 1.12
N LEU A 74 -2.17 4.91 0.33
CA LEU A 74 -3.56 4.53 0.61
C LEU A 74 -3.68 3.89 2.01
N LEU A 75 -2.81 2.94 2.36
CA LEU A 75 -2.84 2.29 3.67
C LEU A 75 -2.63 3.30 4.82
N MET A 76 -1.66 4.19 4.67
CA MET A 76 -1.39 5.26 5.64
C MET A 76 -2.59 6.19 5.81
N ASP A 77 -3.22 6.61 4.70
CA ASP A 77 -4.36 7.52 4.71
C ASP A 77 -5.58 6.87 5.37
N VAL A 78 -5.82 5.57 5.15
CA VAL A 78 -6.91 4.81 5.79
C VAL A 78 -6.74 4.78 7.31
N VAL A 79 -5.56 4.45 7.82
CA VAL A 79 -5.30 4.39 9.26
C VAL A 79 -5.36 5.77 9.91
N LYS A 80 -4.83 6.80 9.23
CA LYS A 80 -4.90 8.18 9.72
C LYS A 80 -6.34 8.70 9.76
N GLY A 81 -7.14 8.39 8.75
CA GLY A 81 -8.56 8.72 8.71
C GLY A 81 -9.36 8.00 9.80
N ASP A 82 -9.09 6.70 10.03
CA ASP A 82 -9.68 5.93 11.13
C ASP A 82 -9.35 6.55 12.50
N SER A 83 -8.11 7.01 12.69
CA SER A 83 -7.68 7.70 13.92
C SER A 83 -8.33 9.08 14.12
N GLN A 84 -8.94 9.67 13.08
CA GLN A 84 -9.69 10.93 13.17
C GLN A 84 -11.20 10.72 13.37
N LEU A 85 -11.69 9.49 13.21
CA LEU A 85 -13.10 9.12 13.34
C LEU A 85 -13.48 8.73 14.79
N TYR A 86 -12.50 8.51 15.67
CA TYR A 86 -12.67 8.13 17.08
C TYR A 86 -11.90 9.07 18.00
#